data_AF-A0A8S2S237-F1
#
_entry.id   AF-A0A8S2S237-F1
#
_cell.length_a   1.000
_cell.length_b   1.000
_cell.length_c   1.000
_cell.angle_alpha   90.00
_cell.angle_beta   90.00
_cell.angle_gamma   90.00
#
_symmetry.space_group_name_H-M   'P 1'
#
loop_
_entity.id
_entity.type
_entity.pdbx_description
1 polymer ?
#
loop_
_entity_poly.entity_id
_entity_poly.type
_entity_poly.pdbx_seq_one_letter_code
_entity_poly.pdbx_strand_id
1 'polypeptide(L)'
;MAHDLDEFHCHNGKYVRLRLINAASSAPLRFWIDQHPLLRVARDSLPIEPYEKSYIAIPAGQRLDVIVRCNQNINYKYYMYMSLLENVVAGMSPNNWMNALLIYPNSTVISPPQLSPES
;
A
#
# COMPACT_ATOMS: atom_id res chain seq x y z
N MET A 1 2.30 5.52 23.78
CA MET A 1 2.59 4.10 23.53
C MET A 1 2.91 3.95 22.06
N ALA A 2 4.09 3.45 21.70
CA ALA A 2 4.34 3.02 20.33
C ALA A 2 3.57 1.71 20.14
N HIS A 3 2.68 1.67 19.16
CA HIS A 3 2.06 0.42 18.70
C HIS A 3 3.04 -0.23 17.71
N ASP A 4 3.13 -1.55 17.74
CA ASP A 4 3.93 -2.29 16.75
C ASP A 4 3.38 -2.05 15.34
N LEU A 5 4.21 -2.21 14.31
CA LEU A 5 3.73 -2.09 12.93
C LEU A 5 2.82 -3.27 12.61
N ASP A 6 1.74 -3.01 11.87
CA ASP A 6 0.93 -4.07 11.30
C ASP A 6 1.77 -4.88 10.30
N GLU A 7 1.63 -6.20 10.34
CA GLU A 7 2.38 -7.14 9.51
C GLU A 7 1.45 -7.92 8.57
N PHE A 8 1.81 -7.95 7.28
CA PHE A 8 1.10 -8.70 6.24
C PHE A 8 2.04 -9.69 5.58
N HIS A 9 1.62 -10.94 5.40
CA HIS A 9 2.51 -11.98 4.88
C HIS A 9 2.40 -12.15 3.37
N CYS A 10 3.56 -12.15 2.69
CA CYS A 10 3.71 -12.42 1.27
C CYS A 10 4.58 -13.66 1.06
N HIS A 11 4.00 -14.76 0.59
CA HIS A 11 4.75 -15.97 0.30
C HIS A 11 5.30 -15.91 -1.13
N ASN A 12 6.58 -16.22 -1.31
CA ASN A 12 7.24 -16.10 -2.62
C ASN A 12 6.48 -16.85 -3.73
N GLY A 13 6.33 -16.20 -4.89
CA GLY A 13 5.59 -16.70 -6.04
C GLY A 13 4.06 -16.70 -5.89
N LYS A 14 3.52 -16.23 -4.75
CA LYS A 14 2.07 -16.10 -4.56
C LYS A 14 1.57 -14.71 -4.95
N TYR A 15 0.25 -14.63 -5.03
CA TYR A 15 -0.49 -13.39 -5.25
C TYR A 15 -1.32 -13.12 -4.01
N VAL A 16 -1.26 -11.89 -3.50
CA VAL A 16 -2.08 -11.43 -2.38
C VAL A 16 -3.08 -10.42 -2.92
N ARG A 17 -4.36 -10.60 -2.63
CA ARG A 17 -5.39 -9.59 -2.93
C ARG A 17 -5.62 -8.74 -1.69
N LEU A 18 -5.27 -7.45 -1.78
CA LEU A 18 -5.59 -6.46 -0.75
C LEU A 18 -6.89 -5.76 -1.11
N ARG A 19 -7.79 -5.63 -0.12
CA ARG A 19 -9.03 -4.86 -0.24
C ARG A 19 -8.86 -3.58 0.56
N LEU A 20 -8.55 -2.51 -0.17
CA LEU A 20 -8.25 -1.21 0.42
C LEU A 20 -9.55 -0.45 0.62
N ILE A 21 -9.75 0.08 1.83
CA ILE A 21 -10.94 0.85 2.19
C ILE A 21 -10.46 2.19 2.75
N ASN A 22 -10.86 3.29 2.09
CA ASN A 22 -10.67 4.61 2.68
C ASN A 22 -11.91 4.96 3.52
N ALA A 23 -11.81 4.76 4.84
CA ALA A 23 -12.85 5.09 5.80
C ALA A 23 -12.75 6.54 6.34
N ALA A 24 -11.91 7.39 5.76
CA ALA A 24 -11.84 8.79 6.14
C ALA A 24 -13.09 9.57 5.72
N SER A 25 -13.38 10.67 6.41
CA SER A 25 -14.58 11.49 6.17
C SER A 25 -14.56 12.19 4.81
N SER A 26 -13.41 12.74 4.39
CA SER A 26 -13.33 13.59 3.19
C SER A 26 -11.99 13.53 2.46
N ALA A 27 -10.95 12.98 3.09
CA ALA A 27 -9.61 13.01 2.54
C ALA A 27 -9.35 11.83 1.58
N PRO A 28 -8.94 12.06 0.31
CA PRO A 28 -8.39 11.01 -0.52
C PRO A 28 -7.02 10.57 0.02
N LEU A 29 -6.80 9.27 0.03
CA LEU A 29 -5.54 8.66 0.45
C LEU A 29 -4.79 8.10 -0.75
N ARG A 30 -3.47 7.99 -0.63
CA ARG A 30 -2.64 7.21 -1.55
C ARG A 30 -1.98 6.06 -0.79
N PHE A 31 -1.96 4.90 -1.43
CA PHE A 31 -1.38 3.67 -0.91
C PHE A 31 -0.31 3.13 -1.86
N TRP A 32 0.81 2.66 -1.32
CA TRP A 32 1.86 1.97 -2.08
C TRP A 32 2.62 0.98 -1.21
N ILE A 33 3.40 0.11 -1.87
CA ILE A 33 4.29 -0.85 -1.23
C ILE A 33 5.64 -0.76 -1.92
N ASP A 34 6.72 -0.62 -1.15
CA ASP A 34 8.06 -0.54 -1.70
C ASP A 34 8.36 -1.75 -2.58
N GLN A 35 8.88 -1.48 -3.78
CA GLN A 35 9.26 -2.49 -4.79
C GLN A 35 8.11 -3.42 -5.28
N HIS A 36 6.85 -3.12 -4.96
CA HIS A 36 5.71 -3.94 -5.38
C HIS A 36 4.69 -3.11 -6.17
N PRO A 37 4.68 -3.18 -7.51
CA PRO A 37 3.60 -2.59 -8.29
C PRO A 37 2.26 -3.24 -7.92
N LEU A 38 1.21 -2.42 -7.92
CA LEU A 38 -0.14 -2.80 -7.54
C LEU A 38 -0.98 -2.99 -8.79
N LEU A 39 -1.48 -4.21 -9.01
CA LEU A 39 -2.42 -4.50 -10.10
C LEU A 39 -3.84 -4.21 -9.63
N ARG A 40 -4.44 -3.09 -10.04
CA ARG A 40 -5.83 -2.75 -9.68
C ARG A 40 -6.80 -3.61 -10.48
N VAL A 41 -7.70 -4.31 -9.79
CA VAL A 41 -8.62 -5.27 -10.43
C VAL A 41 -10.10 -5.02 -10.16
N ALA A 42 -10.45 -4.24 -9.14
CA ALA A 42 -11.83 -3.84 -8.89
C ALA A 42 -11.93 -2.48 -8.20
N ARG A 43 -13.10 -1.85 -8.33
CA ARG A 43 -13.52 -0.66 -7.57
C ARG A 43 -14.94 -0.87 -7.07
N ASP A 44 -15.16 -0.67 -5.77
CA ASP A 44 -16.46 -0.85 -5.11
C ASP A 44 -17.13 -2.19 -5.44
N SER A 45 -16.35 -3.28 -5.48
CA SER A 45 -16.77 -4.64 -5.87
C SER A 45 -17.13 -4.83 -7.34
N LEU A 46 -16.96 -3.80 -8.19
CA LEU A 46 -17.09 -3.92 -9.64
C LEU A 46 -15.72 -4.25 -10.24
N PRO A 47 -15.56 -5.40 -10.91
CA PRO A 47 -14.36 -5.71 -11.67
C PRO A 47 -14.09 -4.64 -12.73
N ILE A 48 -12.82 -4.41 -13.00
CA ILE A 48 -12.36 -3.49 -14.05
C ILE A 48 -11.27 -4.18 -14.88
N GLU A 49 -10.93 -3.61 -16.03
CA GLU A 49 -9.73 -4.00 -16.76
C GLU A 49 -8.48 -3.83 -15.87
N PRO A 50 -7.70 -4.90 -15.64
CA PRO A 50 -6.53 -4.83 -14.78
C PRO A 50 -5.45 -3.90 -15.32
N TYR A 51 -4.89 -3.06 -14.46
CA TYR A 51 -3.73 -2.24 -14.80
C TYR A 51 -2.82 -2.04 -13.59
N GLU A 52 -1.52 -1.93 -13.86
CA GLU A 52 -0.50 -1.78 -12.81
C GLU A 52 -0.17 -0.31 -12.55
N LYS A 53 0.04 0.02 -11.27
CA LYS A 53 0.59 1.30 -10.83
C LYS A 53 1.55 1.13 -9.65
N SER A 54 2.49 2.05 -9.51
CA SER A 54 3.37 2.14 -8.33
C SER A 54 2.62 2.56 -7.07
N TYR A 55 1.57 3.37 -7.20
CA TYR A 55 0.66 3.74 -6.12
C TYR A 55 -0.79 3.78 -6.59
N ILE A 56 -1.72 3.74 -5.63
CA ILE A 56 -3.15 3.83 -5.88
C ILE A 56 -3.77 4.94 -5.03
N ALA A 57 -4.48 5.86 -5.68
CA ALA A 57 -5.33 6.84 -5.04
C ALA A 57 -6.69 6.20 -4.68
N ILE A 58 -7.12 6.39 -3.44
CA ILE A 58 -8.37 5.85 -2.87
C ILE A 58 -9.20 7.05 -2.39
N PRO A 59 -10.25 7.46 -3.12
CA PRO A 59 -11.12 8.55 -2.66
C PRO A 59 -11.84 8.18 -1.35
N ALA A 60 -12.25 9.18 -0.58
CA ALA A 60 -12.98 8.97 0.67
C ALA A 60 -14.25 8.12 0.46
N GLY A 61 -14.48 7.14 1.33
CA GLY A 61 -15.62 6.21 1.29
C GLY A 61 -15.53 5.09 0.25
N GLN A 62 -14.48 5.06 -0.57
CA GLN A 62 -14.33 4.10 -1.67
C GLN A 62 -13.55 2.85 -1.26
N ARG A 63 -13.77 1.76 -2.02
CA ARG A 63 -13.02 0.52 -1.91
C ARG A 63 -12.33 0.20 -3.23
N LEU A 64 -11.08 -0.24 -3.15
CA LEU A 64 -10.31 -0.70 -4.30
C LEU A 64 -9.69 -2.06 -3.99
N ASP A 65 -9.70 -2.94 -4.97
CA ASP A 65 -9.03 -4.23 -4.86
C ASP A 65 -7.78 -4.21 -5.73
N VAL A 66 -6.66 -4.58 -5.11
CA VAL A 66 -5.37 -4.69 -5.77
C VAL A 66 -4.79 -6.07 -5.57
N ILE A 67 -4.10 -6.58 -6.58
CA ILE A 67 -3.29 -7.78 -6.50
C ILE A 67 -1.82 -7.36 -6.38
N VAL A 68 -1.16 -7.89 -5.37
CA VAL A 68 0.28 -7.77 -5.12
C VAL A 68 0.93 -9.08 -5.49
N ARG A 69 1.97 -9.04 -6.32
CA ARG A 69 2.77 -10.22 -6.66
C ARG A 69 3.91 -10.34 -5.66
N CYS A 70 3.99 -11.46 -4.95
CA CYS A 70 5.07 -11.72 -4.00
C CYS A 70 6.32 -12.23 -4.74
N ASN A 71 7.00 -11.35 -5.49
CA ASN A 71 8.12 -11.71 -6.36
C ASN A 71 9.41 -10.92 -6.06
N GLN A 72 9.48 -10.26 -4.91
CA GLN A 72 10.66 -9.52 -4.48
C GLN A 72 11.62 -10.39 -3.65
N ASN A 73 12.76 -9.83 -3.26
CA ASN A 73 13.79 -10.55 -2.53
C ASN A 73 13.29 -10.99 -1.13
N ILE A 74 13.24 -12.30 -0.93
CA ILE A 74 12.67 -12.97 0.24
C ILE A 74 13.40 -12.67 1.57
N ASN A 75 14.61 -12.12 1.51
CA ASN A 75 15.37 -11.75 2.70
C ASN A 75 14.90 -10.43 3.32
N TYR A 76 14.08 -9.66 2.59
CA TYR A 76 13.59 -8.36 3.04
C TYR A 76 12.13 -8.38 3.51
N LYS A 77 11.86 -7.57 4.53
CA LYS A 77 10.54 -7.00 4.82
C LYS A 77 10.43 -5.67 4.09
N TYR A 78 9.30 -5.41 3.46
CA TYR A 78 9.07 -4.21 2.66
C TYR A 78 8.07 -3.30 3.36
N TYR A 79 8.28 -1.99 3.31
CA TYR A 79 7.29 -1.06 3.83
C TYR A 79 6.06 -0.99 2.92
N MET A 80 4.90 -0.98 3.56
CA MET A 80 3.63 -0.55 2.99
C MET A 80 3.34 0.82 3.56
N TYR A 81 2.88 1.75 2.73
CA TYR A 81 2.60 3.11 3.16
C TYR A 81 1.21 3.57 2.79
N MET A 82 0.71 4.49 3.59
CA MET A 82 -0.48 5.29 3.32
C MET A 82 -0.19 6.75 3.66
N SER A 83 -0.67 7.66 2.83
CA SER A 83 -0.67 9.09 3.14
C SER A 83 -1.87 9.79 2.54
N LEU A 84 -2.02 11.08 2.84
CA LEU A 84 -2.88 11.94 2.02
C LEU A 84 -2.39 11.95 0.58
N LEU A 85 -3.33 11.99 -0.37
CA LEU A 85 -3.01 12.20 -1.78
C LEU A 85 -2.57 13.65 -2.03
N GLU A 86 -3.22 14.62 -1.38
CA GLU A 86 -3.02 16.06 -1.56
C GLU A 86 -3.31 16.82 -0.26
N ASN A 87 -2.91 18.10 -0.21
CA ASN A 87 -3.10 19.00 0.95
C ASN A 87 -4.57 19.45 1.08
N VAL A 88 -5.48 18.53 1.38
CA VAL A 88 -6.93 18.81 1.47
C VAL A 88 -7.44 18.98 2.90
N VAL A 89 -6.62 18.70 3.91
CA VAL A 89 -6.97 18.85 5.32
C VAL A 89 -5.99 19.81 5.98
N ALA A 90 -6.51 20.86 6.61
CA ALA A 90 -5.69 21.88 7.26
C ALA A 90 -4.78 21.25 8.34
N GLY A 91 -3.49 21.56 8.29
CA GLY A 91 -2.49 21.04 9.23
C GLY A 91 -2.00 19.61 8.94
N MET A 92 -2.45 18.97 7.86
CA MET A 92 -1.96 17.66 7.43
C MET A 92 -1.19 17.77 6.10
N SER A 93 -0.18 16.92 5.92
CA SER A 93 0.68 16.92 4.73
C SER A 93 0.71 15.53 4.06
N PRO A 94 0.73 15.44 2.71
CA PRO A 94 1.04 14.22 1.95
C PRO A 94 2.41 13.61 2.27
N ASN A 95 3.29 14.36 2.93
CA ASN A 95 4.61 13.90 3.36
C ASN A 95 4.59 13.25 4.74
N ASN A 96 3.46 13.26 5.44
CA ASN A 96 3.26 12.49 6.65
C ASN A 96 2.70 11.12 6.26
N TRP A 97 3.49 10.08 6.51
CA TRP A 97 3.15 8.72 6.11
C TRP A 97 2.85 7.86 7.32
N MET A 98 1.87 6.98 7.15
CA MET A 98 1.65 5.83 8.02
C MET A 98 2.25 4.62 7.34
N ASN A 99 2.79 3.69 8.10
CA ASN A 99 3.48 2.52 7.57
C ASN A 99 3.01 1.21 8.22
N ALA A 100 3.19 0.14 7.47
CA ALA A 100 3.06 -1.25 7.85
C ALA A 100 4.15 -2.06 7.15
N LEU A 101 4.26 -3.36 7.42
CA LEU A 101 5.25 -4.23 6.81
C LEU A 101 4.60 -5.34 5.98
N LEU A 102 5.10 -5.53 4.76
CA LEU A 102 4.90 -6.71 3.94
C LEU A 102 6.08 -7.68 4.16
N ILE A 103 5.80 -8.84 4.73
CA ILE A 103 6.79 -9.78 5.27
C ILE A 103 6.85 -11.03 4.41
N TYR A 104 8.05 -11.35 3.94
CA TYR A 104 8.36 -12.66 3.39
C TYR A 104 8.77 -13.63 4.52
N PRO A 105 8.37 -14.92 4.49
CA PRO A 105 8.64 -15.86 5.58
C PRO A 105 10.12 -15.97 6.00
N ASN A 106 11.05 -15.81 5.06
CA ASN A 106 12.50 -15.92 5.30
C ASN A 106 13.18 -14.56 5.54
N SER A 107 12.40 -13.49 5.70
CA SER A 107 12.95 -12.15 5.84
C SER A 107 13.61 -11.94 7.19
N THR A 108 14.80 -11.32 7.17
CA THR A 108 15.60 -11.06 8.38
C THR A 108 15.91 -9.59 8.56
N VAL A 109 15.73 -8.79 7.51
CA VAL A 109 16.06 -7.36 7.48
C VAL A 109 14.95 -6.56 6.81
N ILE A 110 14.76 -5.30 7.19
CA ILE A 110 13.84 -4.39 6.50
C ILE A 110 14.58 -3.78 5.30
N SER A 111 13.93 -3.69 4.14
CA SER A 111 14.52 -3.04 2.97
C SER A 111 14.79 -1.56 3.24
N PRO A 112 15.82 -0.96 2.61
CA PRO A 112 15.96 0.49 2.60
C PRO A 112 14.65 1.12 2.10
N PRO A 113 14.07 2.11 2.81
CA PRO A 113 12.81 2.71 2.41
C PRO A 113 12.97 3.44 1.07
N GLN A 114 12.02 3.24 0.17
CA GLN A 114 11.90 4.08 -1.02
C GLN A 114 10.90 5.21 -0.72
N LEU A 115 11.39 6.45 -0.77
CA LEU A 115 10.51 7.62 -0.62
C LEU A 115 9.54 7.67 -1.81
N SER A 116 8.37 8.28 -1.58
CA SER A 116 7.15 8.09 -2.38
C SER A 116 7.37 8.00 -3.89
N PRO A 117 6.60 7.18 -4.64
CA PRO A 117 6.78 6.96 -6.08
C PRO A 117 6.58 8.18 -7.00
N GLU A 118 6.44 9.39 -6.46
CA GLU A 118 6.38 10.67 -7.17
C GLU A 118 7.60 11.58 -6.93
N SER A 119 8.66 11.09 -6.26
CA SER A 119 9.97 11.77 -6.22
C SER A 119 10.89 11.34 -7.35
#